data_AF-Q17IG3-F1
#
_entry.id   AF-Q17IG3-F1
#
_cell.length_a   1.000
_cell.length_b   1.000
_cell.length_c   1.000
_cell.angle_alpha   90.00
_cell.angle_beta   90.00
_cell.angle_gamma   90.00
#
_symmetry.space_group_name_H-M   'P 1'
#
loop_
_entity.id
_entity.type
_entity.pdbx_description
1 polymer ?
#
loop_
_entity_poly.entity_id
_entity_poly.type
_entity_poly.pdbx_seq_one_letter_code
_entity_poly.pdbx_strand_id
1 'polypeptide(L)'
;MRGNILWLLAAVTQLTVTSVTAFANNSNAIYTWEGGRIEWPCPTTKRLVKAAAKYTPKDIIAMACARSGDKTLCAMPRYRNSIPITLGQIYATKKGCDVKFEPFPCWTEQEENNCNSLQSVIDIYATGDFVWVLDNGILNALRSPIQRCPAKIVVYEAKTGKKMKTINLGRYVTEKSRLQYMQVECLKGGQCFVYISDAGNNAIIIYDVSGGRGYRVVLPKAVHHGCRFRDVLYIFLSYHKDGTKLFFTYLGGRRLFAIATDHLRKGHGGNIEDRVEAFW
;
A
#
# COMPACT_ATOMS: atom_id res chain seq x y z
N MET A 1 65.15 44.55 25.97
CA MET A 1 64.29 44.05 27.05
C MET A 1 63.10 44.98 27.18
N ARG A 2 61.86 44.44 27.19
CA ARG A 2 60.54 45.14 27.08
C ARG A 2 60.33 45.71 25.66
N GLY A 3 59.29 45.43 24.89
CA GLY A 3 57.90 45.03 25.13
C GLY A 3 57.00 46.09 24.50
N ASN A 4 56.15 45.71 23.54
CA ASN A 4 54.87 46.32 23.08
C ASN A 4 54.68 46.15 21.55
N ILE A 5 53.91 45.13 21.13
CA ILE A 5 52.46 45.13 20.88
C ILE A 5 52.11 45.77 19.53
N LEU A 6 52.00 44.92 18.51
CA LEU A 6 51.30 45.22 17.26
C LEU A 6 49.95 44.49 17.30
N TRP A 7 48.87 45.26 17.14
CA TRP A 7 47.51 44.78 17.15
C TRP A 7 47.20 43.95 15.89
N LEU A 8 46.81 42.69 16.08
CA LEU A 8 46.10 41.91 15.05
C LEU A 8 44.76 41.49 15.64
N LEU A 9 43.72 42.22 15.23
CA LEU A 9 42.32 41.90 15.47
C LEU A 9 41.98 40.57 14.76
N ALA A 10 41.97 39.47 15.51
CA ALA A 10 41.32 38.24 15.07
C ALA A 10 39.81 38.36 15.33
N ALA A 11 39.06 38.81 14.32
CA ALA A 11 37.61 38.73 14.33
C ALA A 11 37.21 37.26 14.14
N VAL A 12 37.03 36.53 15.24
CA VAL A 12 36.38 35.22 15.25
C VAL A 12 34.88 35.46 15.14
N THR A 13 34.35 35.50 13.92
CA THR A 13 32.90 35.45 13.70
C THR A 13 32.45 34.00 13.90
N GLN A 14 32.00 33.72 15.11
CA GLN A 14 31.32 32.48 15.44
C GLN A 14 29.98 32.48 14.70
N LEU A 15 29.88 31.73 13.61
CA LEU A 15 28.59 31.45 12.96
C LEU A 15 27.75 30.61 13.93
N THR A 16 26.96 31.28 14.77
CA THR A 16 25.83 30.63 15.43
C THR A 16 24.78 30.40 14.37
N VAL A 17 24.62 29.15 13.93
CA VAL A 17 23.45 28.70 13.18
C VAL A 17 22.25 28.78 14.13
N THR A 18 21.70 29.97 14.29
CA THR A 18 20.43 30.19 15.00
C THR A 18 19.29 29.96 14.02
N SER A 19 18.37 29.11 14.45
CA SER A 19 17.12 28.69 13.81
C SER A 19 17.25 27.68 12.67
N VAL A 20 17.09 26.40 13.04
CA VAL A 20 16.30 25.48 12.21
C VAL A 20 14.91 26.09 12.18
N THR A 21 14.55 26.79 11.10
CA THR A 21 13.15 27.09 10.85
C THR A 21 12.44 25.77 10.65
N ALA A 22 11.76 25.28 11.69
CA ALA A 22 10.72 24.29 11.53
C ALA A 22 9.77 24.87 10.48
N PHE A 23 9.62 24.20 9.34
CA PHE A 23 8.55 24.51 8.42
C PHE A 23 7.27 24.47 9.23
N ALA A 24 6.63 25.63 9.42
CA ALA A 24 5.31 25.69 10.00
C ALA A 24 4.45 24.74 9.19
N ASN A 25 3.96 23.69 9.84
CA ASN A 25 3.22 22.62 9.22
C ASN A 25 1.88 23.20 8.77
N ASN A 26 1.86 23.79 7.58
CA ASN A 26 0.67 24.37 6.96
C ASN A 26 -0.22 23.25 6.39
N SER A 27 -0.29 22.13 7.11
CA SER A 27 -1.04 20.97 6.70
C SER A 27 -2.49 21.22 7.08
N ASN A 28 -3.35 21.41 6.06
CA ASN A 28 -4.80 21.19 6.17
C ASN A 28 -5.12 19.70 6.45
N ALA A 29 -4.27 19.00 7.21
CA ALA A 29 -4.38 17.60 7.53
C ALA A 29 -5.65 17.37 8.34
N ILE A 30 -6.47 16.43 7.87
CA ILE A 30 -7.70 16.03 8.56
C ILE A 30 -7.34 15.33 9.88
N TYR A 31 -6.26 14.54 9.90
CA TYR A 31 -5.68 13.94 11.10
C TYR A 31 -4.16 13.79 10.91
N THR A 32 -3.44 13.67 12.01
CA THR A 32 -2.01 13.31 12.03
C THR A 32 -1.87 11.97 12.77
N TRP A 33 -0.92 11.14 12.34
CA TRP A 33 -0.64 9.86 12.97
C TRP A 33 0.87 9.71 13.15
N GLU A 34 1.32 9.82 14.39
CA GLU A 34 2.75 9.84 14.75
C GLU A 34 3.33 8.44 14.99
N GLY A 35 2.64 7.40 14.55
CA GLY A 35 3.18 6.04 14.52
C GLY A 35 2.57 5.09 15.54
N GLY A 36 2.04 4.00 15.00
CA GLY A 36 1.72 2.75 15.65
C GLY A 36 0.66 2.75 16.74
N ARG A 37 0.00 3.87 17.06
CA ARG A 37 -1.08 3.87 18.07
C ARG A 37 -2.28 3.09 17.54
N ILE A 38 -2.62 2.02 18.22
CA ILE A 38 -3.76 1.16 17.91
C ILE A 38 -4.67 1.00 19.13
N GLU A 39 -5.95 0.80 18.88
CA GLU A 39 -6.93 0.44 19.92
C GLU A 39 -6.84 -1.04 20.28
N TRP A 40 -6.84 -1.34 21.58
CA TRP A 40 -6.64 -2.67 22.12
C TRP A 40 -7.93 -3.22 22.75
N PRO A 41 -8.18 -4.54 22.71
CA PRO A 41 -9.39 -5.12 23.32
C PRO A 41 -9.44 -4.85 24.83
N CYS A 42 -8.29 -4.93 25.49
CA CYS A 42 -8.13 -4.59 26.89
C CYS A 42 -6.65 -4.30 27.23
N PRO A 43 -6.36 -3.65 28.36
CA PRO A 43 -4.99 -3.36 28.81
C PRO A 43 -4.12 -4.62 28.96
N THR A 44 -4.72 -5.74 29.39
CA THR A 44 -4.00 -7.02 29.57
C THR A 44 -3.47 -7.57 28.25
N THR A 45 -4.28 -7.59 27.19
CA THR A 45 -3.85 -8.01 25.84
C THR A 45 -2.69 -7.15 25.35
N LYS A 46 -2.79 -5.81 25.51
CA LYS A 46 -1.69 -4.90 25.15
C LYS A 46 -0.40 -5.25 25.87
N ARG A 47 -0.46 -5.55 27.17
CA ARG A 47 0.71 -5.93 27.98
C ARG A 47 1.33 -7.24 27.49
N LEU A 48 0.52 -8.26 27.21
CA LEU A 48 0.98 -9.57 26.73
C LEU A 48 1.63 -9.48 25.35
N VAL A 49 1.00 -8.77 24.40
CA VAL A 49 1.55 -8.58 23.06
C VAL A 49 2.86 -7.77 23.09
N LYS A 50 2.95 -6.77 23.97
CA LYS A 50 4.22 -6.06 24.23
C LYS A 50 5.30 -6.96 24.82
N ALA A 51 4.97 -7.75 25.84
CA ALA A 51 5.92 -8.67 26.48
C ALA A 51 6.44 -9.72 25.49
N ALA A 52 5.62 -10.15 24.54
CA ALA A 52 6.01 -11.06 23.45
C ALA A 52 6.78 -10.37 22.30
N ALA A 53 7.13 -9.08 22.42
CA ALA A 53 7.73 -8.26 21.36
C ALA A 53 6.91 -8.23 20.04
N LYS A 54 5.61 -8.50 20.12
CA LYS A 54 4.66 -8.52 19.00
C LYS A 54 4.01 -7.15 18.72
N TYR A 55 4.45 -6.11 19.41
CA TYR A 55 4.03 -4.73 19.16
C TYR A 55 5.17 -3.73 19.37
N THR A 56 5.60 -3.10 18.29
CA THR A 56 6.59 -2.01 18.30
C THR A 56 6.04 -0.86 17.44
N PRO A 57 5.63 0.28 18.01
CA PRO A 57 4.94 1.34 17.26
C PRO A 57 5.69 1.83 16.02
N LYS A 58 7.02 2.00 16.12
CA LYS A 58 7.88 2.45 15.01
C LYS A 58 7.98 1.46 13.84
N ASP A 59 7.59 0.20 14.07
CA ASP A 59 7.63 -0.82 13.03
C ASP A 59 6.35 -0.81 12.18
N ILE A 60 5.29 -0.14 12.64
CA ILE A 60 4.00 -0.05 11.95
C ILE A 60 4.09 1.07 10.91
N ILE A 61 4.03 0.69 9.63
CA ILE A 61 4.07 1.61 8.50
C ILE A 61 2.76 1.46 7.73
N ALA A 62 1.98 2.55 7.64
CA ALA A 62 0.81 2.60 6.78
C ALA A 62 1.25 2.85 5.33
N MET A 63 1.05 1.87 4.45
CA MET A 63 1.57 1.89 3.08
C MET A 63 0.53 2.30 2.03
N ALA A 64 -0.74 1.94 2.27
CA ALA A 64 -1.85 2.28 1.38
C ALA A 64 -3.06 2.62 2.25
N CYS A 65 -3.80 3.66 1.88
CA CYS A 65 -5.02 4.04 2.58
C CYS A 65 -6.12 4.38 1.58
N ALA A 66 -7.36 4.02 1.92
CA ALA A 66 -8.54 4.33 1.13
C ALA A 66 -9.63 4.92 2.02
N ARG A 67 -10.26 6.00 1.55
CA ARG A 67 -11.41 6.61 2.21
C ARG A 67 -12.66 5.83 1.85
N SER A 68 -13.49 5.55 2.85
CA SER A 68 -14.82 4.95 2.66
C SER A 68 -15.81 5.64 3.58
N GLY A 69 -16.64 6.52 3.03
CA GLY A 69 -17.55 7.36 3.82
C GLY A 69 -16.79 8.25 4.81
N ASP A 70 -17.13 8.13 6.09
CA ASP A 70 -16.55 8.91 7.19
C ASP A 70 -15.24 8.32 7.75
N LYS A 71 -14.86 7.10 7.35
CA LYS A 71 -13.63 6.43 7.78
C LYS A 71 -12.55 6.35 6.70
N THR A 72 -11.32 6.17 7.16
CA THR A 72 -10.17 5.82 6.31
C THR A 72 -9.65 4.47 6.77
N LEU A 73 -9.48 3.55 5.84
CA LEU A 73 -8.82 2.28 6.10
C LEU A 73 -7.37 2.37 5.62
N CYS A 74 -6.45 1.78 6.35
CA CYS A 74 -5.04 1.75 6.00
C CYS A 74 -4.46 0.34 6.14
N ALA A 75 -3.67 -0.04 5.14
CA ALA A 75 -2.86 -1.24 5.07
C ALA A 75 -1.57 -1.00 5.84
N MET A 76 -1.28 -1.90 6.78
CA MET A 76 -0.05 -1.96 7.56
C MET A 76 0.58 -3.34 7.32
N PRO A 77 1.30 -3.53 6.21
CA PRO A 77 1.85 -4.83 5.86
C PRO A 77 2.72 -5.37 7.01
N ARG A 78 2.71 -6.68 7.24
CA ARG A 78 3.52 -7.31 8.31
C ARG A 78 4.98 -7.47 7.90
N TYR A 79 5.64 -6.34 7.63
CA TYR A 79 7.07 -6.25 7.33
C TYR A 79 7.97 -6.74 8.45
N ARG A 80 7.49 -6.63 9.70
CA ARG A 80 8.14 -7.13 10.92
C ARG A 80 7.11 -7.89 11.76
N ASN A 81 7.58 -8.81 12.60
CA ASN A 81 6.74 -9.60 13.51
C ASN A 81 6.03 -8.77 14.61
N SER A 82 6.40 -7.50 14.74
CA SER A 82 5.93 -6.56 15.75
C SER A 82 4.72 -5.71 15.31
N ILE A 83 4.05 -6.13 14.23
CA ILE A 83 2.90 -5.45 13.62
C ILE A 83 1.63 -6.27 13.88
N PRO A 84 0.86 -5.94 14.94
CA PRO A 84 -0.25 -6.78 15.39
C PRO A 84 -1.47 -6.72 14.47
N ILE A 85 -1.74 -5.56 13.86
CA ILE A 85 -2.85 -5.35 12.94
C ILE A 85 -2.30 -5.02 11.56
N THR A 86 -2.83 -5.66 10.53
CA THR A 86 -2.44 -5.41 9.15
C THR A 86 -3.45 -4.58 8.37
N LEU A 87 -4.68 -4.51 8.85
CA LEU A 87 -5.72 -3.64 8.33
C LEU A 87 -6.37 -2.88 9.48
N GLY A 88 -6.22 -1.56 9.46
CA GLY A 88 -6.81 -0.68 10.46
C GLY A 88 -7.79 0.31 9.84
N GLN A 89 -8.72 0.81 10.64
CA GLN A 89 -9.57 1.94 10.30
C GLN A 89 -9.40 3.07 11.32
N ILE A 90 -9.64 4.28 10.85
CA ILE A 90 -9.77 5.51 11.65
C ILE A 90 -10.96 6.30 11.14
N TYR A 91 -11.64 6.99 12.05
CA TYR A 91 -12.69 7.94 11.71
C TYR A 91 -12.08 9.32 11.53
N ALA A 92 -12.60 10.09 10.56
CA ALA A 92 -12.25 11.49 10.44
C ALA A 92 -12.83 12.25 11.63
N THR A 93 -12.07 12.35 12.72
CA THR A 93 -12.40 13.19 13.87
C THR A 93 -11.99 14.64 13.58
N LYS A 94 -12.29 15.55 14.51
CA LYS A 94 -11.95 16.99 14.39
C LYS A 94 -10.50 17.17 13.90
N LYS A 95 -10.28 18.20 13.06
CA LYS A 95 -8.96 18.51 12.47
C LYS A 95 -7.87 18.56 13.55
N GLY A 96 -6.73 17.94 13.27
CA GLY A 96 -5.53 18.02 14.09
C GLY A 96 -5.50 17.08 15.31
N CYS A 97 -6.48 16.19 15.47
CA CYS A 97 -6.41 15.15 16.50
C CYS A 97 -5.43 14.03 16.12
N ASP A 98 -4.69 13.54 17.13
CA ASP A 98 -3.99 12.26 17.06
C ASP A 98 -5.03 11.13 17.05
N VAL A 99 -4.89 10.21 16.09
CA VAL A 99 -5.82 9.10 15.88
C VAL A 99 -5.18 7.77 16.25
N LYS A 100 -6.02 6.81 16.65
CA LYS A 100 -5.60 5.44 16.90
C LYS A 100 -6.30 4.52 15.91
N PHE A 101 -5.55 3.61 15.30
CA PHE A 101 -6.14 2.63 14.40
C PHE A 101 -6.89 1.55 15.18
N GLU A 102 -8.15 1.35 14.81
CA GLU A 102 -8.92 0.20 15.22
C GLU A 102 -8.72 -0.93 14.19
N PRO A 103 -8.50 -2.18 14.60
CA PRO A 103 -8.43 -3.28 13.63
C PRO A 103 -9.75 -3.45 12.91
N PHE A 104 -9.69 -3.55 11.58
CA PHE A 104 -10.87 -3.71 10.73
C PHE A 104 -10.98 -5.13 10.16
N PRO A 105 -12.18 -5.74 10.15
CA PRO A 105 -13.38 -5.30 10.86
C PRO A 105 -13.29 -5.52 12.38
N CYS A 106 -12.43 -6.45 12.82
CA CYS A 106 -12.21 -6.74 14.23
C CYS A 106 -10.87 -7.47 14.45
N TRP A 107 -10.52 -7.73 15.70
CA TRP A 107 -9.29 -8.42 16.09
C TRP A 107 -9.18 -9.85 15.55
N THR A 108 -10.28 -10.60 15.44
CA THR A 108 -10.28 -11.97 14.90
C THR A 108 -9.77 -12.00 13.45
N GLU A 109 -10.04 -10.96 12.67
CA GLU A 109 -9.56 -10.85 11.29
C GLU A 109 -8.04 -10.60 11.23
N GLN A 110 -7.40 -10.23 12.34
CA GLN A 110 -5.97 -10.00 12.42
C GLN A 110 -5.19 -11.23 12.90
N GLU A 111 -5.81 -12.40 13.04
CA GLU A 111 -5.12 -13.59 13.52
C GLU A 111 -4.01 -14.07 12.57
N GLU A 112 -2.76 -14.04 13.03
CA GLU A 112 -1.61 -14.60 12.32
C GLU A 112 -1.73 -16.13 12.21
N ASN A 113 -1.26 -16.70 11.09
CA ASN A 113 -1.25 -18.14 10.79
C ASN A 113 -2.63 -18.79 10.60
N ASN A 114 -3.71 -18.01 10.59
CA ASN A 114 -5.04 -18.45 10.19
C ASN A 114 -5.36 -17.95 8.77
N CYS A 115 -5.32 -18.82 7.75
CA CYS A 115 -5.52 -18.39 6.37
C CYS A 115 -6.93 -17.87 6.04
N ASN A 116 -7.90 -18.07 6.93
CA ASN A 116 -9.22 -17.43 6.85
C ASN A 116 -9.22 -15.96 7.30
N SER A 117 -8.18 -15.54 8.03
CA SER A 117 -7.91 -14.18 8.51
C SER A 117 -6.80 -13.50 7.71
N LEU A 118 -6.62 -12.19 7.88
CA LEU A 118 -5.62 -11.40 7.16
C LEU A 118 -4.21 -11.65 7.69
N GLN A 119 -3.29 -11.87 6.77
CA GLN A 119 -1.88 -12.15 7.07
C GLN A 119 -1.00 -10.93 6.86
N SER A 120 -1.05 -10.30 5.69
CA SER A 120 -0.34 -9.06 5.44
C SER A 120 -0.98 -8.31 4.28
N VAL A 121 -1.84 -7.34 4.62
CA VAL A 121 -2.48 -6.45 3.67
C VAL A 121 -1.46 -5.47 3.11
N ILE A 122 -1.41 -5.39 1.79
CA ILE A 122 -0.48 -4.54 1.03
C ILE A 122 -1.15 -3.42 0.25
N ASP A 123 -2.43 -3.56 -0.10
CA ASP A 123 -3.18 -2.52 -0.79
C ASP A 123 -4.67 -2.57 -0.49
N ILE A 124 -5.34 -1.44 -0.68
CA ILE A 124 -6.77 -1.25 -0.42
C ILE A 124 -7.38 -0.47 -1.57
N TYR A 125 -8.49 -0.96 -2.10
CA TYR A 125 -9.32 -0.24 -3.06
C TYR A 125 -10.74 -0.11 -2.49
N ALA A 126 -11.19 1.12 -2.25
CA ALA A 126 -12.56 1.40 -1.78
C ALA A 126 -13.42 1.95 -2.93
N THR A 127 -14.57 1.33 -3.16
CA THR A 127 -15.52 1.78 -4.20
C THR A 127 -16.95 1.49 -3.78
N GLY A 128 -17.80 2.53 -3.80
CA GLY A 128 -19.17 2.44 -3.29
C GLY A 128 -19.20 1.93 -1.85
N ASP A 129 -19.98 0.87 -1.61
CA ASP A 129 -20.13 0.24 -0.30
C ASP A 129 -19.14 -0.90 -0.03
N PHE A 130 -18.12 -1.07 -0.87
CA PHE A 130 -17.18 -2.19 -0.77
C PHE A 130 -15.74 -1.73 -0.57
N VAL A 131 -15.04 -2.44 0.31
CA VAL A 131 -13.59 -2.33 0.48
C VAL A 131 -12.95 -3.63 0.04
N TRP A 132 -12.07 -3.52 -0.95
CA TRP A 132 -11.26 -4.60 -1.48
C TRP A 132 -9.87 -4.53 -0.86
N VAL A 133 -9.40 -5.66 -0.35
CA VAL A 133 -8.18 -5.74 0.42
C VAL A 133 -7.27 -6.77 -0.22
N LEU A 134 -6.08 -6.36 -0.66
CA LEU A 134 -5.06 -7.26 -1.19
C LEU A 134 -4.15 -7.74 -0.06
N ASP A 135 -4.20 -9.03 0.25
CA ASP A 135 -3.37 -9.70 1.24
C ASP A 135 -2.37 -10.63 0.53
N ASN A 136 -1.07 -10.39 0.73
CA ASN A 136 -0.03 -11.17 0.05
C ASN A 136 0.33 -12.47 0.79
N GLY A 137 -0.14 -12.68 2.03
CA GLY A 137 0.14 -13.88 2.80
C GLY A 137 1.55 -13.99 3.38
N ILE A 138 2.37 -12.94 3.27
CA ILE A 138 3.80 -12.95 3.65
C ILE A 138 3.98 -12.22 4.97
N LEU A 139 4.55 -12.92 5.96
CA LEU A 139 4.95 -12.33 7.23
C LEU A 139 6.43 -11.98 7.25
N ASN A 140 6.82 -11.00 8.08
CA ASN A 140 8.19 -10.61 8.36
C ASN A 140 9.02 -10.24 7.11
N ALA A 141 8.37 -9.61 6.13
CA ALA A 141 8.89 -9.47 4.77
C ALA A 141 10.23 -8.72 4.65
N LEU A 142 10.59 -7.85 5.60
CA LEU A 142 11.85 -7.07 5.57
C LEU A 142 13.03 -7.75 6.28
N ARG A 143 12.82 -8.90 6.95
CA ARG A 143 13.88 -9.60 7.70
C ARG A 143 14.07 -11.02 7.23
N SER A 144 13.01 -11.82 7.36
CA SER A 144 13.00 -13.23 6.96
C SER A 144 11.59 -13.52 6.49
N PRO A 145 11.28 -13.28 5.20
CA PRO A 145 9.93 -13.44 4.66
C PRO A 145 9.46 -14.89 4.83
N ILE A 146 8.24 -15.05 5.34
CA ILE A 146 7.61 -16.37 5.49
C ILE A 146 6.26 -16.33 4.80
N GLN A 147 6.11 -17.10 3.71
CA GLN A 147 4.81 -17.31 3.08
C GLN A 147 3.96 -18.21 3.99
N ARG A 148 2.98 -17.63 4.68
CA ARG A 148 2.08 -18.38 5.58
C ARG A 148 0.82 -18.87 4.88
N CYS A 149 0.27 -18.03 4.02
CA CYS A 149 -0.98 -18.32 3.31
C CYS A 149 -0.85 -17.90 1.85
N PRO A 150 -1.64 -18.49 0.92
CA PRO A 150 -1.71 -17.98 -0.45
C PRO A 150 -2.15 -16.52 -0.49
N ALA A 151 -1.65 -15.76 -1.47
CA ALA A 151 -2.14 -14.42 -1.74
C ALA A 151 -3.65 -14.45 -2.04
N LYS A 152 -4.38 -13.45 -1.55
CA LYS A 152 -5.83 -13.37 -1.69
C LYS A 152 -6.32 -11.93 -1.76
N ILE A 153 -7.50 -11.75 -2.34
CA ILE A 153 -8.29 -10.54 -2.15
C ILE A 153 -9.44 -10.87 -1.21
N VAL A 154 -9.69 -10.00 -0.24
CA VAL A 154 -10.89 -10.08 0.60
C VAL A 154 -11.74 -8.85 0.34
N VAL A 155 -13.05 -9.07 0.13
CA VAL A 155 -14.03 -8.01 -0.08
C VAL A 155 -14.88 -7.90 1.16
N TYR A 156 -14.92 -6.72 1.77
CA TYR A 156 -15.79 -6.42 2.88
C TYR A 156 -16.87 -5.43 2.46
N GLU A 157 -18.06 -5.58 3.01
CA GLU A 157 -19.04 -4.49 3.06
C GLU A 157 -18.47 -3.40 3.97
N ALA A 158 -18.28 -2.21 3.43
CA ALA A 158 -17.58 -1.12 4.07
C ALA A 158 -18.24 -0.71 5.38
N LYS A 159 -19.57 -0.64 5.42
CA LYS A 159 -20.33 -0.16 6.59
C LYS A 159 -20.25 -1.10 7.78
N THR A 160 -20.50 -2.39 7.55
CA THR A 160 -20.62 -3.40 8.63
C THR A 160 -19.32 -4.15 8.90
N GLY A 161 -18.38 -4.13 7.95
CA GLY A 161 -17.20 -4.98 8.01
C GLY A 161 -17.50 -6.45 7.68
N LYS A 162 -18.70 -6.78 7.21
CA LYS A 162 -19.06 -8.15 6.83
C LYS A 162 -18.19 -8.60 5.65
N LYS A 163 -17.52 -9.75 5.83
CA LYS A 163 -16.76 -10.41 4.76
C LYS A 163 -17.73 -10.94 3.70
N MET A 164 -17.64 -10.41 2.49
CA MET A 164 -18.52 -10.73 1.37
C MET A 164 -17.93 -11.80 0.46
N LYS A 165 -16.62 -11.73 0.21
CA LYS A 165 -15.94 -12.66 -0.71
C LYS A 165 -14.45 -12.78 -0.39
N THR A 166 -13.91 -13.97 -0.62
CA THR A 166 -12.46 -14.21 -0.64
C THR A 166 -12.10 -14.77 -2.01
N ILE A 167 -11.15 -14.13 -2.70
CA ILE A 167 -10.63 -14.55 -4.00
C ILE A 167 -9.22 -15.08 -3.78
N ASN A 168 -9.02 -16.37 -4.04
CA ASN A 168 -7.70 -16.99 -3.96
C ASN A 168 -6.87 -16.66 -5.22
N LEU A 169 -5.72 -16.01 -5.02
CA LEU A 169 -4.78 -15.65 -6.08
C LEU A 169 -3.62 -16.64 -6.24
N GLY A 170 -3.54 -17.68 -5.41
CA GLY A 170 -2.43 -18.64 -5.35
C GLY A 170 -2.04 -19.23 -6.72
N ARG A 171 -3.04 -19.52 -7.57
CA ARG A 171 -2.82 -20.04 -8.93
C ARG A 171 -2.29 -19.03 -9.95
N TYR A 172 -2.21 -17.74 -9.60
CA TYR A 172 -1.76 -16.65 -10.48
C TYR A 172 -0.43 -16.04 -10.03
N VAL A 173 0.11 -16.51 -8.91
CA VAL A 173 1.39 -16.07 -8.36
C VAL A 173 2.47 -17.16 -8.52
N THR A 174 3.71 -16.74 -8.44
CA THR A 174 4.91 -17.60 -8.46
C THR A 174 5.83 -17.17 -7.33
N GLU A 175 6.91 -17.90 -7.07
CA GLU A 175 7.95 -17.48 -6.13
C GLU A 175 8.59 -16.12 -6.47
N LYS A 176 8.57 -15.72 -7.75
CA LYS A 176 9.05 -14.41 -8.20
C LYS A 176 8.02 -13.30 -8.03
N SER A 177 6.78 -13.62 -7.63
CA SER A 177 5.71 -12.63 -7.61
C SER A 177 5.98 -11.54 -6.59
N ARG A 178 5.71 -10.30 -6.99
CA ARG A 178 5.79 -9.11 -6.14
C ARG A 178 4.52 -8.31 -6.35
N LEU A 179 3.47 -8.69 -5.65
CA LEU A 179 2.20 -7.97 -5.68
C LEU A 179 2.35 -6.67 -4.89
N GLN A 180 1.87 -5.54 -5.45
CA GLN A 180 1.90 -4.25 -4.74
C GLN A 180 0.60 -3.47 -4.83
N TYR A 181 -0.01 -3.41 -6.00
CA TYR A 181 -1.13 -2.50 -6.26
C TYR A 181 -2.30 -3.25 -6.88
N MET A 182 -3.51 -2.81 -6.55
CA MET A 182 -4.77 -3.34 -7.02
C MET A 182 -5.68 -2.21 -7.50
N GLN A 183 -6.38 -2.43 -8.61
CA GLN A 183 -7.43 -1.55 -9.11
C GLN A 183 -8.67 -2.38 -9.41
N VAL A 184 -9.86 -1.82 -9.16
CA VAL A 184 -11.14 -2.49 -9.42
C VAL A 184 -11.98 -1.66 -10.38
N GLU A 185 -12.42 -2.30 -11.47
CA GLU A 185 -13.33 -1.71 -12.45
C GLU A 185 -14.65 -2.49 -12.45
N CYS A 186 -15.76 -1.83 -12.17
CA CYS A 186 -17.09 -2.42 -12.31
C CYS A 186 -17.81 -1.79 -13.52
N LEU A 187 -18.22 -2.65 -14.45
CA LEU A 187 -18.85 -2.24 -15.70
C LEU A 187 -20.35 -1.96 -15.53
N LYS A 188 -20.93 -1.28 -16.53
CA LYS A 188 -22.38 -1.23 -16.68
C LYS A 188 -22.91 -2.66 -16.82
N GLY A 189 -23.70 -3.11 -15.85
CA GLY A 189 -24.15 -4.51 -15.71
C GLY A 189 -23.61 -5.23 -14.46
N GLY A 190 -22.74 -4.59 -13.67
CA GLY A 190 -22.32 -5.09 -12.36
C GLY A 190 -21.19 -6.12 -12.39
N GLN A 191 -20.70 -6.50 -13.57
CA GLN A 191 -19.49 -7.31 -13.69
C GLN A 191 -18.28 -6.48 -13.28
N CYS A 192 -17.51 -6.99 -12.32
CA CYS A 192 -16.30 -6.33 -11.84
C CYS A 192 -15.04 -7.12 -12.23
N PHE A 193 -13.99 -6.39 -12.57
CA PHE A 193 -12.66 -6.88 -12.86
C PHE A 193 -11.67 -6.30 -11.87
N VAL A 194 -10.70 -7.12 -11.48
CA VAL A 194 -9.58 -6.68 -10.65
C VAL A 194 -8.29 -6.78 -11.44
N TYR A 195 -7.49 -5.72 -11.39
CA TYR A 195 -6.16 -5.62 -11.98
C TYR A 195 -5.14 -5.55 -10.85
N ILE A 196 -4.15 -6.44 -10.84
CA ILE A 196 -3.14 -6.51 -9.77
C ILE A 196 -1.77 -6.45 -10.40
N SER A 197 -0.91 -5.56 -9.91
CA SER A 197 0.47 -5.49 -10.37
C SER A 197 1.26 -6.69 -9.87
N ASP A 198 2.08 -7.29 -10.73
CA ASP A 198 3.07 -8.31 -10.34
C ASP A 198 4.43 -7.97 -10.96
N ALA A 199 5.18 -7.10 -10.25
CA ALA A 199 6.43 -6.54 -10.74
C ALA A 199 7.48 -7.62 -11.04
N GLY A 200 7.70 -8.55 -10.11
CA GLY A 200 8.76 -9.56 -10.24
C GLY A 200 8.55 -10.53 -11.41
N ASN A 201 7.33 -10.58 -11.94
CA ASN A 201 6.96 -11.35 -13.10
C ASN A 201 6.77 -10.56 -14.38
N ASN A 202 6.88 -9.23 -14.34
CA ASN A 202 6.56 -8.38 -15.46
C ASN A 202 5.16 -8.65 -16.03
N ALA A 203 4.18 -8.73 -15.14
CA ALA A 203 2.82 -9.05 -15.50
C ALA A 203 1.80 -8.22 -14.71
N ILE A 204 0.59 -8.18 -15.24
CA ILE A 204 -0.61 -7.75 -14.53
C ILE A 204 -1.52 -8.97 -14.42
N ILE A 205 -2.03 -9.25 -13.21
CA ILE A 205 -3.04 -10.28 -13.00
C ILE A 205 -4.41 -9.65 -13.23
N ILE A 206 -5.23 -10.29 -14.05
CA ILE A 206 -6.60 -9.87 -14.36
C ILE A 206 -7.51 -10.92 -13.74
N TYR A 207 -8.52 -10.50 -12.99
CA TYR A 207 -9.51 -11.40 -12.39
C TYR A 207 -10.93 -10.92 -12.67
N ASP A 208 -11.72 -11.75 -13.35
CA ASP A 208 -13.16 -11.58 -13.52
C ASP A 208 -13.88 -12.08 -12.27
N VAL A 209 -14.44 -11.14 -11.50
CA VAL A 209 -15.07 -11.43 -10.21
C VAL A 209 -16.33 -12.27 -10.39
N SER A 210 -17.11 -11.98 -11.43
CA SER A 210 -18.36 -12.67 -11.74
C SER A 210 -18.08 -14.04 -12.34
N GLY A 211 -17.12 -14.13 -13.27
CA GLY A 211 -16.71 -15.38 -13.91
C GLY A 211 -15.85 -16.29 -13.04
N GLY A 212 -15.32 -15.82 -11.90
CA GLY A 212 -14.53 -16.63 -10.96
C GLY A 212 -13.18 -17.10 -11.52
N ARG A 213 -12.67 -16.43 -12.54
CA ARG A 213 -11.47 -16.81 -13.30
C ARG A 213 -10.56 -15.62 -13.51
N GLY A 214 -9.28 -15.90 -13.64
CA GLY A 214 -8.26 -14.91 -13.90
C GLY A 214 -7.13 -15.48 -14.74
N TYR A 215 -6.22 -14.61 -15.11
CA TYR A 215 -5.04 -14.93 -15.90
C TYR A 215 -4.01 -13.81 -15.74
N ARG A 216 -2.82 -14.02 -16.28
CA ARG A 216 -1.76 -13.03 -16.30
C ARG A 216 -1.59 -12.49 -17.70
N VAL A 217 -1.52 -11.17 -17.83
CA VAL A 217 -1.04 -10.50 -19.02
C VAL A 217 0.43 -10.17 -18.80
N VAL A 218 1.31 -10.84 -19.56
CA VAL A 218 2.75 -10.55 -19.54
C VAL A 218 2.99 -9.27 -20.32
N LEU A 219 3.72 -8.35 -19.70
CA LEU A 219 4.03 -7.06 -20.31
C LEU A 219 5.22 -7.18 -21.28
N PRO A 220 5.28 -6.37 -22.35
CA PRO A 220 6.42 -6.27 -23.24
C PRO A 220 7.70 -5.92 -22.49
N LYS A 221 8.85 -6.35 -23.02
CA LYS A 221 10.17 -6.01 -22.46
C LYS A 221 10.44 -4.51 -22.41
N ALA A 222 9.85 -3.75 -23.34
CA ALA A 222 9.93 -2.29 -23.38
C ALA A 222 9.49 -1.62 -22.07
N VAL A 223 8.54 -2.22 -21.34
CA VAL A 223 7.96 -1.66 -20.11
C VAL A 223 8.97 -1.56 -18.97
N HIS A 224 9.93 -2.50 -18.89
CA HIS A 224 10.99 -2.48 -17.89
C HIS A 224 12.36 -2.22 -18.51
N HIS A 225 12.41 -1.69 -19.74
CA HIS A 225 13.67 -1.36 -20.38
C HIS A 225 14.39 -0.27 -19.58
N GLY A 226 15.68 -0.47 -19.32
CA GLY A 226 16.49 0.43 -18.49
C GLY A 226 16.26 0.31 -16.98
N CYS A 227 15.29 -0.50 -16.52
CA CYS A 227 15.10 -0.77 -15.10
C CYS A 227 16.19 -1.73 -14.60
N ARG A 228 16.96 -1.32 -13.58
CA ARG A 228 17.94 -2.20 -12.94
C ARG A 228 17.28 -3.41 -12.26
N PHE A 229 16.10 -3.20 -11.67
CA PHE A 229 15.35 -4.21 -10.95
C PHE A 229 13.85 -4.11 -11.26
N ARG A 230 13.17 -5.26 -11.20
CA ARG A 230 11.70 -5.36 -11.35
C ARG A 230 11.04 -5.31 -9.97
N ASP A 231 11.26 -4.19 -9.29
CA ASP A 231 10.93 -4.09 -7.87
C ASP A 231 9.49 -3.68 -7.65
N VAL A 232 9.04 -2.57 -8.25
CA VAL A 232 7.71 -2.00 -8.06
C VAL A 232 7.11 -1.64 -9.41
N LEU A 233 5.90 -2.13 -9.68
CA LEU A 233 5.11 -1.82 -10.87
C LEU A 233 3.85 -1.08 -10.42
N TYR A 234 3.83 0.24 -10.58
CA TYR A 234 2.68 1.08 -10.31
C TYR A 234 1.59 0.82 -11.36
N ILE A 235 0.34 0.76 -10.93
CA ILE A 235 -0.83 0.73 -11.81
C ILE A 235 -1.86 1.75 -11.34
N PHE A 236 -2.57 2.37 -12.26
CA PHE A 236 -3.65 3.32 -11.96
C PHE A 236 -4.74 3.22 -13.03
N LEU A 237 -6.00 3.13 -12.59
CA LEU A 237 -7.14 3.06 -13.48
C LEU A 237 -7.67 4.47 -13.77
N SER A 238 -7.82 4.80 -15.05
CA SER A 238 -8.35 6.09 -15.50
C SER A 238 -9.57 5.89 -16.39
N TYR A 239 -10.61 6.67 -16.13
CA TYR A 239 -11.89 6.61 -16.84
C TYR A 239 -11.98 7.76 -17.84
N HIS A 240 -12.09 7.43 -19.12
CA HIS A 240 -12.20 8.41 -20.20
C HIS A 240 -13.48 8.18 -21.02
N LYS A 241 -13.86 9.18 -21.84
CA LYS A 241 -15.03 9.09 -22.73
C LYS A 241 -14.88 7.99 -23.79
N ASP A 242 -13.66 7.73 -24.25
CA ASP A 242 -13.29 6.71 -25.22
C ASP A 242 -13.07 5.31 -24.60
N GLY A 243 -13.17 5.20 -23.27
CA GLY A 243 -13.03 3.94 -22.55
C GLY A 243 -12.11 4.03 -21.34
N THR A 244 -12.13 3.00 -20.51
CA THR A 244 -11.24 2.90 -19.35
C THR A 244 -9.85 2.44 -19.78
N LYS A 245 -8.81 3.05 -19.24
CA LYS A 245 -7.41 2.68 -19.48
C LYS A 245 -6.71 2.39 -18.17
N LEU A 246 -5.89 1.35 -18.16
CA LEU A 246 -4.97 1.07 -17.06
C LEU A 246 -3.60 1.64 -17.42
N PHE A 247 -3.16 2.63 -16.65
CA PHE A 247 -1.83 3.20 -16.74
C PHE A 247 -0.88 2.44 -15.84
N PHE A 248 0.38 2.28 -16.26
CA PHE A 248 1.37 1.58 -15.46
C PHE A 248 2.81 1.97 -15.80
N THR A 249 3.68 1.86 -14.79
CA THR A 249 5.11 2.16 -14.92
C THR A 249 5.90 1.49 -13.80
N TYR A 250 7.16 1.15 -14.06
CA TYR A 250 8.08 0.67 -13.02
C TYR A 250 8.70 1.84 -12.26
N LEU A 251 8.99 1.66 -10.96
CA LEU A 251 9.72 2.66 -10.16
C LEU A 251 11.07 3.05 -10.78
N GLY A 252 11.82 2.08 -11.31
CA GLY A 252 13.07 2.35 -12.02
C GLY A 252 12.88 2.78 -13.49
N GLY A 253 11.63 2.90 -13.94
CA GLY A 253 11.28 3.21 -15.32
C GLY A 253 11.17 4.70 -15.57
N ARG A 254 11.42 5.09 -16.82
CA ARG A 254 11.31 6.48 -17.30
C ARG A 254 10.09 6.73 -18.17
N ARG A 255 9.24 5.72 -18.37
CA ARG A 255 8.12 5.77 -19.31
C ARG A 255 6.81 5.38 -18.64
N LEU A 256 5.75 6.05 -19.05
CA LEU A 256 4.38 5.73 -18.66
C LEU A 256 3.67 5.02 -19.81
N PHE A 257 3.13 3.84 -19.52
CA PHE A 257 2.40 3.03 -20.48
C PHE A 257 0.92 3.02 -20.15
N ALA A 258 0.08 2.75 -21.15
CA ALA A 258 -1.34 2.56 -20.98
C ALA A 258 -1.85 1.40 -21.82
N ILE A 259 -2.92 0.76 -21.37
CA ILE A 259 -3.67 -0.22 -22.16
C ILE A 259 -5.16 -0.06 -21.87
N ALA A 260 -5.99 -0.13 -22.92
CA ALA A 260 -7.44 -0.16 -22.75
C ALA A 260 -7.86 -1.42 -21.99
N THR A 261 -8.75 -1.27 -21.00
CA THR A 261 -9.09 -2.41 -20.13
C THR A 261 -9.89 -3.47 -20.85
N ASP A 262 -10.56 -3.15 -21.96
CA ASP A 262 -11.27 -4.12 -22.79
C ASP A 262 -10.31 -5.15 -23.43
N HIS A 263 -9.11 -4.73 -23.80
CA HIS A 263 -8.04 -5.63 -24.25
C HIS A 263 -7.54 -6.51 -23.11
N LEU A 264 -7.28 -5.91 -21.93
CA LEU A 264 -6.87 -6.67 -20.76
C LEU A 264 -7.90 -7.74 -20.41
N ARG A 265 -9.19 -7.41 -20.40
CA ARG A 265 -10.32 -8.32 -20.10
C ARG A 265 -10.49 -9.47 -21.09
N LYS A 266 -10.00 -9.32 -22.32
CA LYS A 266 -9.94 -10.37 -23.35
C LYS A 266 -8.65 -11.19 -23.29
N GLY A 267 -7.72 -10.86 -22.39
CA GLY A 267 -6.40 -11.49 -22.30
C GLY A 267 -5.39 -11.02 -23.35
N HIS A 268 -5.66 -9.90 -24.02
CA HIS A 268 -4.80 -9.40 -25.10
C HIS A 268 -3.80 -8.37 -24.54
N GLY A 269 -2.52 -8.76 -24.43
CA GLY A 269 -1.43 -7.89 -23.95
C GLY A 269 -0.68 -7.10 -25.02
N GLY A 270 -0.98 -7.30 -26.31
CA GLY A 270 -0.21 -6.74 -27.43
C GLY A 270 -0.47 -5.25 -27.73
N ASN A 271 -1.56 -4.68 -27.21
CA ASN A 271 -2.01 -3.32 -27.55
C ASN A 271 -1.58 -2.29 -26.48
N ILE A 272 -0.34 -2.38 -26.03
CA ILE A 272 0.19 -1.45 -25.03
C ILE A 272 0.67 -0.19 -25.75
N GLU A 273 0.10 0.93 -25.33
CA GLU A 273 0.44 2.26 -25.82
C GLU A 273 1.51 2.88 -24.94
N ASP A 274 2.51 3.45 -25.58
CA ASP A 274 3.57 4.18 -24.92
C ASP A 274 3.25 5.68 -24.95
N ARG A 275 3.01 6.28 -23.78
CA ARG A 275 2.32 7.57 -23.70
C ARG A 275 3.28 8.74 -23.63
N VAL A 276 4.17 8.76 -22.64
CA VAL A 276 5.04 9.89 -22.32
C VAL A 276 6.21 9.42 -21.44
N GLU A 277 7.24 10.27 -21.31
CA GLU A 277 8.22 10.12 -20.23
C GLU A 277 7.55 10.34 -18.87
N ALA A 278 7.83 9.46 -17.92
CA ALA A 278 7.39 9.58 -16.54
C ALA A 278 8.36 10.53 -15.82
N PHE A 279 7.90 11.73 -15.48
CA PHE A 279 8.61 12.64 -14.61
C PHE A 279 8.21 12.32 -13.17
N TRP A 280 9.18 11.86 -12.38
CA TRP A 280 9.04 11.62 -10.94
C TRP A 280 9.54 12.82 -10.16
#